data_AF-A0A1I4SDH1-F1
#
_entry.id   AF-A0A1I4SDH1-F1
#
_cell.length_a   1.000
_cell.length_b   1.000
_cell.length_c   1.000
_cell.angle_alpha   90.00
_cell.angle_beta   90.00
_cell.angle_gamma   90.00
#
_symmetry.space_group_name_H-M   'P 1'
#
loop_
_entity.id
_entity.type
_entity.pdbx_description
1 polymer ?
#
loop_
_entity_poly.entity_id
_entity_poly.type
_entity_poly.pdbx_seq_one_letter_code
_entity_poly.pdbx_strand_id
1 'polypeptide(L)'
;MVAFANAEGGSVYVGVDDNGFAGSSFKIGKESVQQWTNEVKNKTIPSIIPDVTHEEMNGVEVLVFEIKEFPIKPVAFKGRYYKRVKNANHQISLQEISELHLKTFNTSWDYYPSSRYDLGSIDLEKVNRFIASSNEIRDTKIQDDPLTILRKFELVKENGQIANACHLLFSKNELFDATISIGRFSTETSIKDSLVLQTDLFTEVEETLTFVRKHINKIIS
;
A
#
# COMPACT_ATOMS: atom_id res chain seq x y z
N MET A 1 0.12 -13.24 17.67
CA MET A 1 -0.11 -11.82 17.32
C MET A 1 0.43 -11.49 15.93
N VAL A 2 1.74 -11.57 15.66
CA VAL A 2 2.29 -11.34 14.29
C VAL A 2 1.63 -12.20 13.21
N ALA A 3 1.37 -13.47 13.50
CA ALA A 3 0.68 -14.38 12.57
C ALA A 3 -0.75 -13.91 12.20
N PHE A 4 -1.44 -13.20 13.09
CA PHE A 4 -2.76 -12.61 12.86
C PHE A 4 -2.64 -11.31 12.06
N ALA A 5 -1.69 -10.45 12.40
CA ALA A 5 -1.40 -9.21 11.67
C ALA A 5 -1.04 -9.47 10.18
N ASN A 6 -0.36 -10.59 9.90
CA ASN A 6 -0.04 -11.03 8.53
C ASN A 6 -1.18 -11.77 7.82
N ALA A 7 -2.30 -12.03 8.51
CA ALA A 7 -3.51 -12.64 7.97
C ALA A 7 -4.61 -11.56 7.90
N GLU A 8 -5.79 -11.82 8.44
CA GLU A 8 -6.98 -10.93 8.44
C GLU A 8 -7.19 -10.26 9.81
N GLY A 9 -6.17 -10.25 10.67
CA GLY A 9 -6.32 -9.89 12.08
C GLY A 9 -6.89 -11.02 12.93
N GLY A 10 -7.29 -10.72 14.16
CA GLY A 10 -7.94 -11.65 15.10
C GLY A 10 -7.61 -11.38 16.56
N SER A 11 -8.16 -12.22 17.45
CA SER A 11 -8.03 -12.05 18.90
C SER A 11 -7.25 -13.20 19.55
N VAL A 12 -6.49 -12.87 20.61
CA VAL A 12 -5.78 -13.83 21.45
C VAL A 12 -6.30 -13.73 22.87
N TYR A 13 -6.86 -14.83 23.36
CA TYR A 13 -7.35 -14.96 24.74
C TYR A 13 -6.22 -15.50 25.63
N VAL A 14 -6.00 -14.86 26.77
CA VAL A 14 -5.00 -15.27 27.76
C VAL A 14 -5.70 -15.57 29.07
N GLY A 15 -5.50 -16.79 29.58
CA GLY A 15 -6.23 -17.34 30.74
C GLY A 15 -7.26 -18.40 30.38
N VAL A 16 -7.34 -18.81 29.10
CA VAL A 16 -8.26 -19.84 28.58
C VAL A 16 -7.46 -21.04 28.07
N ASP A 17 -7.94 -22.25 28.32
CA ASP A 17 -7.38 -23.50 27.77
C ASP A 17 -7.82 -23.75 26.31
N ASP A 18 -7.25 -24.78 25.69
CA ASP A 18 -7.55 -25.13 24.28
C ASP A 18 -9.02 -25.57 24.06
N ASN A 19 -9.76 -25.89 25.12
CA ASN A 19 -11.16 -26.28 25.07
C ASN A 19 -12.10 -25.09 25.35
N GLY A 20 -11.57 -23.89 25.59
CA GLY A 20 -12.37 -22.69 25.88
C GLY A 20 -12.72 -22.50 27.36
N PHE A 21 -12.14 -23.28 28.27
CA PHE A 21 -12.35 -23.11 29.70
C PHE A 21 -11.34 -22.15 30.30
N ALA A 22 -11.84 -21.13 31.02
CA ALA A 22 -11.01 -20.20 31.76
C ALA A 22 -10.37 -20.91 32.96
N GLY A 23 -9.04 -20.91 33.01
CA GLY A 23 -8.28 -21.57 34.08
C GLY A 23 -8.31 -20.74 35.36
N SER A 24 -8.82 -21.31 36.45
CA SER A 24 -8.96 -20.63 37.76
C SER A 24 -7.64 -20.21 38.43
N SER A 25 -6.48 -20.57 37.85
CA SER A 25 -5.15 -20.29 38.38
C SER A 25 -4.45 -19.08 37.74
N PHE A 26 -5.03 -18.48 36.69
CA PHE A 26 -4.45 -17.32 36.02
C PHE A 26 -4.69 -16.04 36.85
N LYS A 27 -3.60 -15.38 37.28
CA LYS A 27 -3.66 -14.10 38.01
C LYS A 27 -2.98 -13.02 37.19
N ILE A 28 -3.72 -11.97 36.85
CA ILE A 28 -3.19 -10.81 36.13
C ILE A 28 -2.48 -9.90 37.14
N GLY A 29 -1.17 -9.73 36.97
CA GLY A 29 -0.43 -8.74 37.75
C GLY A 29 -0.77 -7.32 37.28
N LYS A 30 -0.72 -6.33 38.19
CA LYS A 30 -1.07 -4.92 37.89
C LYS A 30 -0.31 -4.33 36.69
N GLU A 31 0.87 -4.85 36.37
CA GLU A 31 1.72 -4.38 35.26
C GLU A 31 1.83 -5.36 34.08
N SER A 32 1.20 -6.54 34.16
CA SER A 32 1.38 -7.60 33.18
C SER A 32 0.93 -7.18 31.77
N VAL A 33 -0.19 -6.47 31.66
CA VAL A 33 -0.71 -5.97 30.37
C VAL A 33 0.26 -4.98 29.73
N GLN A 34 0.80 -4.04 30.51
CA GLN A 34 1.75 -3.04 30.02
C GLN A 34 3.06 -3.70 29.57
N GLN A 35 3.56 -4.66 30.35
CA GLN A 35 4.77 -5.41 30.01
C GLN A 35 4.60 -6.21 28.72
N TRP A 36 3.50 -6.94 28.57
CA TRP A 36 3.22 -7.72 27.36
C TRP A 36 3.02 -6.84 26.12
N THR A 37 2.32 -5.72 26.26
CA THR A 37 2.15 -4.74 25.16
C THR A 37 3.50 -4.18 24.71
N ASN A 38 4.37 -3.82 25.66
CA ASN A 38 5.72 -3.36 25.37
C ASN A 38 6.59 -4.46 24.73
N GLU A 39 6.46 -5.71 25.18
CA GLU A 39 7.15 -6.83 24.56
C GLU A 39 6.74 -7.03 23.10
N VAL A 40 5.43 -6.94 22.80
CA VAL A 40 4.92 -7.07 21.43
C VAL A 40 5.47 -5.93 20.58
N LYS A 41 5.38 -4.68 21.04
CA LYS A 41 5.89 -3.52 20.31
C LYS A 41 7.38 -3.64 19.99
N ASN A 42 8.20 -4.05 20.96
CA ASN A 42 9.66 -4.10 20.83
C ASN A 42 10.17 -5.32 20.06
N LYS A 43 9.40 -6.40 19.98
CA LYS A 43 9.79 -7.64 19.28
C LYS A 43 9.20 -7.73 17.87
N THR A 44 8.42 -6.74 17.44
CA THR A 44 7.75 -6.72 16.13
C THR A 44 8.22 -5.57 15.26
N ILE A 45 8.36 -5.85 13.95
CA ILE A 45 8.79 -4.87 12.94
C ILE A 45 7.96 -5.12 11.67
N PRO A 46 7.12 -4.17 11.20
CA PRO A 46 6.71 -2.95 11.89
C PRO A 46 6.09 -3.22 13.27
N SER A 47 6.16 -2.24 14.18
CA SER A 47 5.65 -2.42 15.54
C SER A 47 4.13 -2.57 15.56
N ILE A 48 3.65 -3.63 16.21
CA ILE A 48 2.23 -3.84 16.51
C ILE A 48 1.96 -3.39 17.94
N ILE A 49 0.83 -2.72 18.14
CA ILE A 49 0.26 -2.43 19.46
C ILE A 49 -1.12 -3.08 19.48
N PRO A 50 -1.31 -4.19 20.24
CA PRO A 50 -2.61 -4.82 20.37
C PRO A 50 -3.53 -3.97 21.27
N ASP A 51 -4.82 -3.96 20.95
CA ASP A 51 -5.85 -3.42 21.82
C ASP A 51 -6.17 -4.49 22.89
N VAL A 52 -6.10 -4.14 24.17
CA VAL A 52 -6.27 -5.11 25.27
C VAL A 52 -7.53 -4.80 26.05
N THR A 53 -8.41 -5.79 26.19
CA THR A 53 -9.63 -5.72 26.98
C THR A 53 -9.65 -6.83 28.05
N HIS A 54 -10.38 -6.57 29.12
CA HIS A 54 -10.66 -7.53 30.19
C HIS A 54 -12.07 -8.08 29.98
N GLU A 55 -12.20 -9.40 29.97
CA GLU A 55 -13.50 -10.08 29.92
C GLU A 55 -13.63 -11.08 31.05
N GLU A 56 -14.86 -11.31 31.51
CA GLU A 56 -15.17 -12.31 32.53
C GLU A 56 -15.81 -13.52 31.86
N MET A 57 -15.19 -14.69 31.99
CA MET A 57 -15.70 -15.95 31.47
C MET A 57 -15.88 -16.93 32.62
N ASN A 58 -17.12 -17.35 32.89
CA ASN A 58 -17.46 -18.30 33.96
C ASN A 58 -16.92 -17.90 35.36
N GLY A 59 -16.94 -16.60 35.69
CA GLY A 59 -16.44 -16.08 36.97
C GLY A 59 -14.92 -15.93 37.07
N VAL A 60 -14.21 -16.09 35.96
CA VAL A 60 -12.75 -15.95 35.87
C VAL A 60 -12.41 -14.83 34.90
N GLU A 61 -11.46 -13.97 35.31
CA GLU A 61 -10.96 -12.86 34.49
C GLU A 61 -10.01 -13.36 33.40
N VAL A 62 -10.26 -12.94 32.17
CA VAL A 62 -9.51 -13.29 30.96
C VAL A 62 -9.09 -12.01 30.24
N LEU A 63 -7.90 -12.03 29.64
CA LEU A 63 -7.44 -10.92 28.79
C LEU A 63 -7.64 -11.25 27.32
N VAL A 64 -8.18 -10.31 26.57
CA VAL A 64 -8.35 -10.40 25.13
C VAL A 64 -7.44 -9.37 24.47
N PHE A 65 -6.50 -9.85 23.67
CA PHE A 65 -5.66 -9.02 22.83
C PHE A 65 -6.25 -9.04 21.42
N GLU A 66 -6.78 -7.92 20.96
CA GLU A 66 -7.26 -7.74 19.59
C GLU A 66 -6.13 -7.20 18.70
N ILE A 67 -5.90 -7.90 17.59
CA ILE A 67 -4.86 -7.57 16.61
C ILE A 67 -5.55 -7.29 15.30
N LYS A 68 -5.47 -6.04 14.84
CA LYS A 68 -5.92 -5.66 13.50
C LYS A 68 -5.00 -6.22 12.44
N GLU A 69 -5.56 -6.49 11.26
CA GLU A 69 -4.78 -6.74 10.06
C GLU A 69 -3.80 -5.58 9.84
N PHE A 70 -2.53 -5.89 9.56
CA PHE A 70 -1.54 -4.86 9.33
C PHE A 70 -1.54 -4.47 7.85
N PRO A 71 -1.63 -3.17 7.51
CA PRO A 71 -1.80 -2.72 6.13
C PRO A 71 -0.56 -2.94 5.27
N ILE A 72 0.64 -3.01 5.88
CA ILE A 72 1.91 -3.25 5.19
C ILE A 72 2.56 -4.56 5.65
N LYS A 73 2.32 -5.66 4.93
CA LYS A 73 2.83 -6.99 5.29
C LYS A 73 4.14 -7.29 4.54
N PRO A 74 5.01 -8.16 5.09
CA PRO A 74 4.85 -8.90 6.35
C PRO A 74 5.41 -8.17 7.57
N VAL A 75 4.73 -8.33 8.70
CA VAL A 75 5.26 -8.04 10.03
C VAL A 75 6.16 -9.18 10.49
N ALA A 76 7.34 -8.85 10.97
CA ALA A 76 8.31 -9.77 11.55
C ALA A 76 8.16 -9.87 13.07
N PHE A 77 8.45 -11.05 13.62
CA PHE A 77 8.74 -11.26 15.04
C PHE A 77 10.19 -11.74 15.17
N LYS A 78 11.05 -10.95 15.82
CA LYS A 78 12.49 -11.28 16.00
C LYS A 78 13.18 -11.74 14.69
N GLY A 79 12.90 -11.06 13.58
CA GLY A 79 13.47 -11.38 12.27
C GLY A 79 12.88 -12.61 11.57
N ARG A 80 11.82 -13.21 12.12
CA ARG A 80 11.09 -14.34 11.50
C ARG A 80 9.66 -13.94 11.18
N TYR A 81 9.13 -14.49 10.10
CA TYR A 81 7.81 -14.16 9.59
C TYR A 81 6.87 -15.33 9.78
N TYR A 82 5.66 -15.05 10.24
CA TYR A 82 4.65 -16.07 10.53
C TYR A 82 3.30 -15.65 9.97
N LYS A 83 2.53 -16.62 9.48
CA LYS A 83 1.13 -16.43 9.06
C LYS A 83 0.27 -17.49 9.73
N ARG A 84 -0.92 -17.11 10.21
CA ARG A 84 -1.87 -18.08 10.76
C ARG A 84 -2.67 -18.71 9.63
N VAL A 85 -2.73 -20.03 9.61
CA VAL A 85 -3.56 -20.81 8.69
C VAL A 85 -4.40 -21.74 9.56
N LYS A 86 -5.73 -21.50 9.58
CA LYS A 86 -6.66 -22.20 10.48
C LYS A 86 -6.22 -22.08 11.95
N ASN A 87 -5.88 -23.19 12.58
CA ASN A 87 -5.49 -23.30 13.98
C ASN A 87 -3.97 -23.24 14.22
N ALA A 88 -3.14 -23.18 13.18
CA ALA A 88 -1.68 -23.25 13.30
C ALA A 88 -0.97 -21.98 12.80
N ASN A 89 0.17 -21.67 13.41
CA ASN A 89 1.07 -20.62 12.95
C ASN A 89 2.15 -21.26 12.08
N HIS A 90 2.23 -20.84 10.82
CA HIS A 90 3.23 -21.33 9.86
C HIS A 90 4.32 -20.28 9.69
N GLN A 91 5.58 -20.73 9.71
CA GLN A 91 6.69 -19.87 9.33
C GLN A 91 6.65 -19.65 7.82
N ILE A 92 6.74 -18.39 7.40
CA ILE A 92 6.66 -17.99 6.00
C ILE A 92 8.04 -18.18 5.35
N SER A 93 8.07 -18.79 4.16
CA SER A 93 9.29 -18.94 3.36
C SER A 93 9.73 -17.62 2.72
N LEU A 94 10.98 -17.55 2.22
CA LEU A 94 11.49 -16.36 1.51
C LEU A 94 10.67 -16.01 0.25
N GLN A 95 10.19 -17.04 -0.46
CA GLN A 95 9.33 -16.86 -1.62
C GLN A 95 7.97 -16.27 -1.21
N GLU A 96 7.32 -16.86 -0.21
CA GLU A 96 6.04 -16.36 0.30
C GLU A 96 6.16 -14.96 0.94
N ILE A 97 7.30 -14.63 1.57
CA ILE A 97 7.60 -13.27 2.06
C ILE A 97 7.60 -12.28 0.90
N SER A 98 8.26 -12.64 -0.20
CA SER A 98 8.32 -11.82 -1.40
C SER A 98 6.92 -11.67 -2.02
N GLU A 99 6.12 -12.73 -2.05
CA GLU A 99 4.73 -12.70 -2.51
C GLU A 99 3.81 -11.90 -1.59
N LEU A 100 4.00 -11.93 -0.27
CA LEU A 100 3.20 -11.17 0.69
C LEU A 100 3.55 -9.68 0.64
N HIS A 101 4.84 -9.38 0.51
CA HIS A 101 5.35 -8.03 0.26
C HIS A 101 4.80 -7.51 -1.07
N LEU A 102 4.90 -8.29 -2.15
CA LEU A 102 4.31 -7.96 -3.45
C LEU A 102 2.79 -7.86 -3.41
N LYS A 103 2.05 -8.69 -2.65
CA LYS A 103 0.59 -8.55 -2.53
C LYS A 103 0.22 -7.24 -1.85
N THR A 104 0.99 -6.84 -0.85
CA THR A 104 0.81 -5.60 -0.10
C THR A 104 1.25 -4.37 -0.92
N PHE A 105 2.34 -4.49 -1.67
CA PHE A 105 2.88 -3.43 -2.55
C PHE A 105 2.13 -3.33 -3.89
N ASN A 106 1.65 -4.43 -4.46
CA ASN A 106 0.84 -4.47 -5.69
C ASN A 106 -0.65 -4.18 -5.42
N THR A 107 -1.11 -4.15 -4.16
CA THR A 107 -2.24 -3.30 -3.74
C THR A 107 -1.72 -1.89 -3.47
N SER A 108 -1.04 -1.30 -4.46
CA SER A 108 -0.44 0.03 -4.33
C SER A 108 -1.52 1.04 -3.94
N TRP A 109 -1.13 2.06 -3.19
CA TRP A 109 -2.01 3.19 -2.81
C TRP A 109 -2.79 3.71 -4.03
N ASP A 110 -2.19 3.62 -5.22
CA ASP A 110 -2.78 3.99 -6.50
C ASP A 110 -4.07 3.22 -6.84
N TYR A 111 -4.25 1.99 -6.36
CA TYR A 111 -5.41 1.14 -6.62
C TYR A 111 -6.64 1.54 -5.79
N TYR A 112 -6.41 2.13 -4.61
CA TYR A 112 -7.45 2.44 -3.66
C TYR A 112 -8.34 3.59 -4.15
N PRO A 113 -9.67 3.49 -3.98
CA PRO A 113 -10.58 4.58 -4.22
C PRO A 113 -10.23 5.77 -3.32
N SER A 114 -10.04 6.94 -3.92
CA SER A 114 -9.79 8.17 -3.18
C SER A 114 -11.11 8.78 -2.75
N SER A 115 -11.21 9.23 -1.50
CA SER A 115 -12.29 10.11 -1.05
C SER A 115 -12.03 11.59 -1.36
N ARG A 116 -10.82 11.92 -1.85
CA ARG A 116 -10.38 13.30 -2.09
C ARG A 116 -10.70 13.81 -3.50
N TYR A 117 -10.88 12.90 -4.44
CA TYR A 117 -10.97 13.22 -5.85
C TYR A 117 -12.20 12.55 -6.46
N ASP A 118 -12.79 13.20 -7.45
CA ASP A 118 -13.94 12.71 -8.20
C ASP A 118 -13.66 12.70 -9.70
N LEU A 119 -14.60 12.19 -10.49
CA LEU A 119 -14.52 12.22 -11.95
C LEU A 119 -14.39 13.63 -12.54
N GLY A 120 -14.82 14.67 -11.82
CA GLY A 120 -14.66 16.06 -12.24
C GLY A 120 -13.20 16.51 -12.26
N SER A 121 -12.35 15.92 -11.42
CA SER A 121 -10.90 16.18 -11.38
C SER A 121 -10.10 15.53 -12.53
N ILE A 122 -10.73 14.65 -13.30
CA ILE A 122 -10.10 13.87 -14.38
C ILE A 122 -10.30 14.55 -15.74
N ASP A 123 -9.22 14.67 -16.49
CA ASP A 123 -9.20 15.18 -17.85
C ASP A 123 -9.43 14.05 -18.86
N LEU A 124 -10.65 13.96 -19.40
CA LEU A 124 -11.01 12.96 -20.39
C LEU A 124 -10.31 13.16 -21.74
N GLU A 125 -9.80 14.35 -22.06
CA GLU A 125 -9.00 14.53 -23.27
C GLU A 125 -7.66 13.80 -23.15
N LYS A 126 -7.04 13.79 -21.96
CA LYS A 126 -5.82 13.00 -21.69
C LYS A 126 -6.07 11.51 -21.84
N VAL A 127 -7.21 11.02 -21.37
CA VAL A 127 -7.62 9.61 -21.55
C VAL A 127 -7.79 9.28 -23.04
N ASN A 128 -8.42 10.16 -23.82
CA ASN A 128 -8.55 9.96 -25.27
C ASN A 128 -7.19 9.92 -25.97
N ARG A 129 -6.26 10.80 -25.60
CA ARG A 129 -4.88 10.76 -26.14
C ARG A 129 -4.20 9.44 -25.80
N PHE A 130 -4.31 8.97 -24.56
CA PHE A 130 -3.77 7.67 -24.14
C PHE A 130 -4.38 6.50 -24.94
N ILE A 131 -5.69 6.52 -25.19
CA ILE A 131 -6.36 5.51 -26.02
C ILE A 131 -5.82 5.55 -27.45
N ALA A 132 -5.65 6.74 -28.03
CA ALA A 132 -5.12 6.91 -29.38
C ALA A 132 -3.68 6.37 -29.49
N SER A 133 -2.78 6.76 -28.58
CA SER A 133 -1.40 6.27 -28.54
C SER A 133 -1.33 4.76 -28.28
N SER A 134 -2.16 4.23 -27.38
CA SER A 134 -2.26 2.78 -27.15
C SER A 134 -2.71 2.04 -28.40
N ASN A 135 -3.64 2.63 -29.15
CA ASN A 135 -4.12 2.05 -30.40
C ASN A 135 -3.05 2.01 -31.48
N GLU A 136 -2.05 2.89 -31.50
CA GLU A 136 -0.94 2.80 -32.47
C GLU A 136 -0.13 1.51 -32.32
N ILE A 137 -0.01 1.01 -31.09
CA ILE A 137 0.84 -0.14 -30.74
C ILE A 137 0.03 -1.45 -30.69
N ARG A 138 -1.27 -1.39 -30.35
CA ARG A 138 -2.10 -2.58 -30.16
C ARG A 138 -2.64 -3.14 -31.47
N ASP A 139 -2.58 -4.47 -31.59
CA ASP A 139 -3.24 -5.24 -32.66
C ASP A 139 -4.76 -5.13 -32.58
N THR A 140 -5.32 -5.19 -31.37
CA THR A 140 -6.75 -4.99 -31.12
C THR A 140 -7.00 -3.55 -30.70
N LYS A 141 -7.68 -2.79 -31.58
CA LYS A 141 -8.02 -1.39 -31.31
C LYS A 141 -9.10 -1.29 -30.24
N ILE A 142 -8.85 -0.41 -29.28
CA ILE A 142 -9.82 0.09 -28.31
C ILE A 142 -10.82 0.99 -29.06
N GLN A 143 -12.11 0.65 -28.99
CA GLN A 143 -13.20 1.46 -29.54
C GLN A 143 -14.17 1.96 -28.47
N ASP A 144 -13.94 1.58 -27.21
CA ASP A 144 -14.77 1.98 -26.09
C ASP A 144 -14.58 3.48 -25.76
N ASP A 145 -15.60 4.08 -25.15
CA ASP A 145 -15.52 5.44 -24.64
C ASP A 145 -14.54 5.55 -23.45
N PRO A 146 -13.99 6.75 -23.17
CA PRO A 146 -13.01 6.95 -22.10
C PRO A 146 -13.42 6.42 -20.73
N LEU A 147 -14.68 6.61 -20.32
CA LEU A 147 -15.14 6.16 -19.01
C LEU A 147 -15.22 4.64 -18.93
N THR A 148 -15.64 3.99 -20.02
CA THR A 148 -15.64 2.53 -20.11
C THR A 148 -14.24 1.96 -20.03
N ILE A 149 -13.25 2.64 -20.61
CA ILE A 149 -11.84 2.24 -20.50
C ILE A 149 -11.30 2.43 -19.09
N LEU A 150 -11.57 3.56 -18.45
CA LEU A 150 -11.18 3.79 -17.06
C LEU A 150 -11.77 2.72 -16.12
N ARG A 151 -13.01 2.28 -16.37
CA ARG A 151 -13.62 1.16 -15.63
C ARG A 151 -12.94 -0.17 -15.92
N LYS A 152 -12.66 -0.50 -17.19
CA LYS A 152 -11.96 -1.74 -17.58
C LYS A 152 -10.55 -1.84 -16.98
N PHE A 153 -9.88 -0.71 -16.78
CA PHE A 153 -8.58 -0.64 -16.11
C PHE A 153 -8.68 -0.48 -14.59
N GLU A 154 -9.87 -0.60 -14.02
CA GLU A 154 -10.14 -0.48 -12.58
C GLU A 154 -9.71 0.87 -11.95
N LEU A 155 -9.52 1.89 -12.80
CA LEU A 155 -9.20 3.27 -12.43
C LEU A 155 -10.44 4.03 -11.95
N VAL A 156 -11.61 3.63 -12.43
CA VAL A 156 -12.92 4.08 -11.93
C VAL A 156 -13.68 2.85 -11.47
N LYS A 157 -14.15 2.85 -10.22
CA LYS A 157 -14.93 1.76 -9.63
C LYS A 157 -16.40 1.85 -10.08
N GLU A 158 -17.15 0.76 -9.95
CA GLU A 158 -18.57 0.71 -10.36
C GLU A 158 -19.45 1.73 -9.64
N ASN A 159 -19.10 2.07 -8.40
CA ASN A 159 -19.79 3.09 -7.60
C ASN A 159 -19.40 4.54 -7.97
N GLY A 160 -18.59 4.73 -9.02
CA GLY A 160 -18.15 6.04 -9.51
C GLY A 160 -16.95 6.63 -8.78
N GLN A 161 -16.40 5.95 -7.75
CA GLN A 161 -15.17 6.40 -7.10
C GLN A 161 -13.96 6.21 -8.00
N ILE A 162 -13.01 7.14 -7.95
CA ILE A 162 -11.78 7.04 -8.73
C ILE A 162 -10.64 6.51 -7.87
N ALA A 163 -9.82 5.64 -8.44
CA ALA A 163 -8.59 5.17 -7.83
C ALA A 163 -7.55 6.30 -7.82
N ASN A 164 -6.66 6.33 -6.84
CA ASN A 164 -5.58 7.34 -6.79
C ASN A 164 -4.70 7.34 -8.05
N ALA A 165 -4.51 6.18 -8.70
CA ALA A 165 -3.85 6.01 -10.00
C ALA A 165 -4.53 6.86 -11.09
N CYS A 166 -5.86 6.89 -11.11
CA CYS A 166 -6.63 7.63 -12.10
C CYS A 166 -6.31 9.12 -12.01
N HIS A 167 -6.23 9.63 -10.78
CA HIS A 167 -5.83 11.01 -10.52
C HIS A 167 -4.40 11.28 -10.95
N LEU A 168 -3.44 10.43 -10.57
CA LEU A 168 -2.03 10.61 -10.95
C LEU A 168 -1.81 10.61 -12.48
N LEU A 169 -2.54 9.77 -13.21
CA LEU A 169 -2.37 9.60 -14.65
C LEU A 169 -3.12 10.67 -15.47
N PHE A 170 -4.25 11.16 -14.97
CA PHE A 170 -5.19 11.94 -15.79
C PHE A 170 -5.75 13.18 -15.09
N SER A 171 -5.09 13.71 -14.06
CA SER A 171 -5.53 14.93 -13.36
C SER A 171 -5.61 16.15 -14.29
N LYS A 172 -6.61 17.01 -14.09
CA LYS A 172 -6.71 18.36 -14.67
C LYS A 172 -5.78 19.37 -14.00
N ASN A 173 -5.50 19.17 -12.71
CA ASN A 173 -4.74 20.11 -11.88
C ASN A 173 -3.29 19.64 -11.70
N GLU A 174 -2.41 20.58 -11.35
CA GLU A 174 -1.03 20.29 -10.95
C GLU A 174 -0.99 19.30 -9.78
N LEU A 175 -0.07 18.34 -9.88
CA LEU A 175 0.13 17.32 -8.86
C LEU A 175 1.31 17.72 -7.98
N PHE A 176 1.03 18.16 -6.75
CA PHE A 176 2.08 18.43 -5.77
C PHE A 176 2.75 17.14 -5.27
N ASP A 177 2.02 16.02 -5.29
CA ASP A 177 2.47 14.72 -4.79
C ASP A 177 3.36 13.94 -5.78
N ALA A 178 3.42 14.38 -7.05
CA ALA A 178 4.28 13.84 -8.10
C ALA A 178 5.06 15.00 -8.72
N THR A 179 6.31 15.19 -8.26
CA THR A 179 7.21 16.22 -8.78
C THR A 179 8.45 15.55 -9.36
N ILE A 180 8.67 15.70 -10.66
CA ILE A 180 9.94 15.33 -11.30
C ILE A 180 10.83 16.57 -11.42
N SER A 181 12.03 16.50 -10.86
CA SER A 181 13.08 17.52 -11.02
C SER A 181 14.27 16.94 -11.78
N ILE A 182 14.63 17.58 -12.89
CA ILE A 182 15.71 17.17 -13.79
C ILE A 182 16.75 18.29 -13.85
N GLY A 183 18.02 17.95 -13.66
CA GLY A 183 19.14 18.87 -13.81
C GLY A 183 20.18 18.32 -14.78
N ARG A 184 20.59 19.12 -15.75
CA ARG A 184 21.79 18.87 -16.56
C ARG A 184 22.98 19.54 -15.90
N PHE A 185 23.99 18.76 -15.58
CA PHE A 185 25.22 19.26 -14.99
C PHE A 185 26.37 19.28 -16.02
N SER A 186 27.27 20.26 -15.94
CA SER A 186 28.56 20.24 -16.68
C SER A 186 29.74 19.75 -15.87
N THR A 187 29.66 19.88 -14.56
CA THR A 187 30.59 19.36 -13.56
C THR A 187 29.75 18.91 -12.37
N GLU A 188 30.32 18.18 -11.41
CA GLU A 188 29.60 17.70 -10.21
C GLU A 188 28.88 18.81 -9.43
N THR A 189 29.27 20.07 -9.63
CA THR A 189 28.75 21.23 -8.88
C THR A 189 28.05 22.30 -9.75
N SER A 190 28.07 22.17 -11.09
CA SER A 190 27.55 23.21 -11.99
C SER A 190 26.37 22.73 -12.82
N ILE A 191 25.19 23.31 -12.55
CA ILE A 191 23.94 23.10 -13.30
C ILE A 191 23.93 24.00 -14.53
N LYS A 192 23.71 23.42 -15.72
CA LYS A 192 23.58 24.12 -17.00
C LYS A 192 22.14 24.39 -17.42
N ASP A 193 21.24 23.47 -17.13
CA ASP A 193 19.82 23.58 -17.47
C ASP A 193 19.05 22.71 -16.46
N SER A 194 17.85 23.13 -16.07
CA SER A 194 17.03 22.38 -15.12
C SER A 194 15.54 22.54 -15.45
N LEU A 195 14.78 21.49 -15.20
CA LEU A 195 13.34 21.42 -15.42
C LEU A 195 12.69 20.82 -14.18
N VAL A 196 11.65 21.48 -13.67
CA VAL A 196 10.79 20.95 -12.61
C VAL A 196 9.39 20.79 -13.19
N LEU A 197 8.82 19.59 -13.06
CA LEU A 197 7.50 19.22 -13.56
C LEU A 197 6.62 18.87 -12.36
N GLN A 198 5.38 19.36 -12.38
CA GLN A 198 4.36 19.14 -11.34
C GLN A 198 3.01 18.90 -12.01
N THR A 199 2.91 17.83 -12.80
CA THR A 199 1.75 17.53 -13.64
C THR A 199 1.45 16.03 -13.61
N ASP A 200 0.46 15.58 -14.38
CA ASP A 200 0.16 14.15 -14.55
C ASP A 200 1.36 13.35 -15.07
N LEU A 201 1.43 12.09 -14.65
CA LEU A 201 2.58 11.22 -14.90
C LEU A 201 2.88 11.02 -16.40
N PHE A 202 1.89 11.04 -17.28
CA PHE A 202 2.14 10.90 -18.72
C PHE A 202 2.86 12.12 -19.28
N THR A 203 2.35 13.32 -18.98
CA THR A 203 3.00 14.57 -19.36
C THR A 203 4.40 14.68 -18.75
N GLU A 204 4.57 14.28 -17.49
CA GLU A 204 5.89 14.28 -16.85
C GLU A 204 6.90 13.41 -17.59
N VAL A 205 6.51 12.21 -18.03
CA VAL A 205 7.38 11.31 -18.80
C VAL A 205 7.71 11.89 -20.17
N GLU A 206 6.73 12.44 -20.89
CA GLU A 206 6.94 13.02 -22.22
C GLU A 206 7.89 14.23 -22.18
N GLU A 207 7.69 15.15 -21.23
CA GLU A 207 8.54 16.33 -21.03
C GLU A 207 9.95 15.93 -20.57
N THR A 208 10.05 14.93 -19.69
CA THR A 208 11.33 14.36 -19.26
C THR A 208 12.11 13.80 -20.45
N LEU A 209 11.47 12.97 -21.29
CA LEU A 209 12.10 12.39 -22.47
C LEU A 209 12.49 13.48 -23.48
N THR A 210 11.67 14.52 -23.64
CA THR A 210 11.96 15.67 -24.49
C THR A 210 13.19 16.43 -24.00
N PHE A 211 13.27 16.70 -22.69
CA PHE A 211 14.43 17.34 -22.07
C PHE A 211 15.71 16.51 -22.24
N VAL A 212 15.63 15.19 -22.05
CA VAL A 212 16.76 14.28 -22.24
C VAL A 212 17.21 14.27 -23.71
N ARG A 213 16.29 14.14 -24.67
CA ARG A 213 16.59 14.15 -26.12
C ARG A 213 17.22 15.46 -26.58
N LYS A 214 16.70 16.61 -26.12
CA LYS A 214 17.26 17.96 -26.39
C LYS A 214 18.74 18.05 -26.04
N HIS A 215 19.16 17.35 -25.00
CA HIS A 215 20.51 17.43 -24.45
C HIS A 215 21.45 16.32 -24.92
N ILE A 216 20.93 15.15 -25.29
CA ILE A 216 21.71 14.08 -25.91
C ILE A 216 22.07 14.44 -27.35
N ASN A 217 21.13 14.99 -28.13
CA ASN A 217 21.38 15.32 -29.54
C ASN A 217 22.39 16.45 -29.76
N LYS A 218 22.64 17.29 -28.74
CA LYS A 218 23.63 18.38 -28.80
C LYS A 218 25.08 17.92 -28.56
N ILE A 219 25.32 16.68 -28.16
CA ILE A 219 26.67 16.18 -27.86
C ILE A 219 27.35 15.58 -29.12
N ILE A 220 26.59 15.36 -30.20
CA ILE A 220 27.07 14.69 -31.43
C ILE A 220 27.29 15.70 -32.60
N SER A 221 27.49 17.00 -32.33
CA SER A 221 27.89 17.97 -33.36
C SER A 221 29.23 18.62 -33.07
#